data_AF-A0A9X4LFJ8-F1
#
_entry.id   AF-A0A9X4LFJ8-F1
#
_cell.length_a   1.000
_cell.length_b   1.000
_cell.length_c   1.000
_cell.angle_alpha   90.00
_cell.angle_beta   90.00
_cell.angle_gamma   90.00
#
_symmetry.space_group_name_H-M   'P 1'
#
loop_
_entity.id
_entity.type
_entity.pdbx_description
1 polymer ?
#
loop_
_entity_poly.entity_id
_entity_poly.type
_entity_poly.pdbx_seq_one_letter_code
_entity_poly.pdbx_strand_id
1 'polypeptide(L)'
;MENTGIAQRRAAMSAVLEPAVADQLPSVSATQLVAGIQKVGRAVAAHGAVLITKHDQPAFVLMSVERYRELQRAAEPDLGALGGEFDAMLARMQGQGDALAEAFAMAPEAIGAAAVKAAKPSRRKTA
;
A
#
# COMPACT_ATOMS: atom_id res chain seq x y z
N MET A 1 14.25 7.59 -10.51
CA MET A 1 14.81 6.53 -9.66
C MET A 1 14.26 6.68 -8.24
N GLU A 2 12.96 6.48 -8.03
CA GLU A 2 12.32 6.76 -6.73
C GLU A 2 11.37 5.67 -6.23
N ASN A 3 11.37 4.49 -6.88
CA ASN A 3 10.45 3.40 -6.52
C ASN A 3 11.02 2.39 -5.51
N THR A 4 12.29 2.53 -5.13
CA THR A 4 13.01 1.57 -4.27
C THR A 4 12.71 1.79 -2.77
N GLY A 5 12.33 3.01 -2.36
CA GLY A 5 12.11 3.36 -0.95
C GLY A 5 10.81 2.79 -0.35
N ILE A 6 9.75 2.64 -1.16
CA ILE A 6 8.44 2.13 -0.69
C ILE A 6 8.48 0.61 -0.48
N ALA A 7 9.13 -0.12 -1.38
CA ALA A 7 9.33 -1.56 -1.24
C ALA A 7 10.20 -1.90 -0.02
N GLN A 8 11.26 -1.13 0.23
CA GLN A 8 12.18 -1.36 1.34
C GLN A 8 11.56 -1.02 2.71
N ARG A 9 10.68 0.00 2.78
CA ARG A 9 9.88 0.29 3.98
C ARG A 9 8.82 -0.78 4.26
N ARG A 10 8.15 -1.33 3.25
CA ARG A 10 7.21 -2.47 3.43
C ARG A 10 7.93 -3.73 3.90
N ALA A 11 9.08 -4.05 3.31
CA ALA A 11 9.88 -5.21 3.70
C ALA A 11 10.42 -5.09 5.14
N ALA A 12 10.89 -3.90 5.54
CA ALA A 12 11.38 -3.64 6.89
C ALA A 12 10.26 -3.65 7.94
N MET A 13 9.07 -3.12 7.63
CA MET A 13 7.91 -3.27 8.52
C MET A 13 7.45 -4.72 8.62
N SER A 14 7.43 -5.48 7.52
CA SER A 14 7.08 -6.91 7.54
C SER A 14 8.00 -7.70 8.47
N ALA A 15 9.33 -7.48 8.40
CA ALA A 15 10.30 -8.21 9.21
C ALA A 15 10.23 -7.90 10.72
N VAL A 16 9.77 -6.70 11.10
CA VAL A 16 9.59 -6.30 12.51
C VAL A 16 8.22 -6.74 13.05
N LEU A 17 7.19 -6.85 12.19
CA LEU A 17 5.84 -7.28 12.56
C LEU A 17 5.71 -8.81 12.72
N GLU A 18 6.47 -9.63 11.98
CA GLU A 18 6.38 -11.10 12.03
C GLU A 18 6.59 -11.70 13.44
N PRO A 19 7.66 -11.38 14.19
CA PRO A 19 7.82 -11.91 15.55
C PRO A 19 6.84 -11.27 16.55
N ALA A 20 6.54 -9.98 16.40
CA ALA A 20 5.71 -9.24 17.35
C ALA A 20 4.21 -9.58 17.29
N VAL A 21 3.70 -10.03 16.13
CA VAL A 21 2.31 -10.49 15.98
C VAL A 21 2.15 -11.92 16.50
N ALA A 22 3.16 -12.78 16.33
CA ALA A 22 3.14 -14.14 16.84
C ALA A 22 3.09 -14.20 18.38
N ASP A 23 3.76 -13.25 19.06
CA ASP A 23 3.80 -13.16 20.53
C ASP A 23 2.47 -12.74 21.18
N GLN A 24 1.51 -12.21 20.41
CA GLN A 24 0.22 -11.73 20.94
C GLN A 24 -0.90 -12.77 20.83
N LEU A 25 -0.70 -13.83 20.06
CA LEU A 25 -1.70 -14.87 19.89
C LEU A 25 -1.52 -15.97 20.93
N PRO A 26 -2.61 -16.50 21.51
CA PRO A 26 -2.53 -17.72 22.29
C PRO A 26 -1.91 -18.83 21.43
N SER A 27 -0.99 -19.59 22.01
CA SER A 27 -0.20 -20.61 21.31
C SER A 27 -0.60 -22.03 21.72
N VAL A 28 -0.61 -22.94 20.77
CA VAL A 28 -0.97 -24.36 20.94
C VAL A 28 0.01 -25.22 20.12
N SER A 29 0.50 -26.33 20.69
CA SER A 29 1.37 -27.22 19.93
C SER A 29 0.61 -28.05 18.89
N ALA A 30 1.30 -28.48 17.83
CA ALA A 30 0.73 -29.37 16.82
C ALA A 30 0.14 -30.65 17.43
N THR A 31 0.77 -31.20 18.48
CA THR A 31 0.27 -32.36 19.22
C THR A 31 -1.04 -32.05 19.93
N GLN A 32 -1.16 -30.89 20.57
CA GLN A 32 -2.40 -30.46 21.24
C GLN A 32 -3.52 -30.18 20.23
N LEU A 33 -3.19 -29.64 19.05
CA LEU A 33 -4.15 -29.46 17.96
C LEU A 33 -4.74 -30.80 17.50
N VAL A 34 -3.90 -31.80 17.22
CA VAL A 34 -4.34 -33.13 16.80
C VAL A 34 -5.15 -33.82 17.90
N ALA A 35 -4.70 -33.74 19.15
CA ALA A 35 -5.37 -34.38 20.28
C ALA A 35 -6.70 -33.70 20.67
N GLY A 36 -6.91 -32.44 20.29
CA GLY A 36 -7.92 -31.59 20.93
C GLY A 36 -8.55 -30.54 20.03
N ILE A 37 -8.82 -30.87 18.76
CA ILE A 37 -9.30 -29.90 17.76
C ILE A 37 -10.54 -29.10 18.21
N GLN A 38 -11.46 -29.72 18.96
CA GLN A 38 -12.66 -29.04 19.47
C GLN A 38 -12.33 -27.96 20.51
N LYS A 39 -11.34 -28.20 21.37
CA LYS A 39 -10.87 -27.22 22.36
C LYS A 39 -10.15 -26.07 21.66
N VAL A 40 -9.31 -26.38 20.67
CA VAL A 40 -8.62 -25.37 19.87
C VAL A 40 -9.62 -24.54 19.06
N GLY A 41 -10.65 -25.15 18.48
CA GLY A 41 -11.72 -24.45 17.78
C GLY A 41 -12.44 -23.42 18.64
N ARG A 42 -12.70 -23.74 19.92
CA ARG A 42 -13.26 -22.75 20.87
C ARG A 42 -12.28 -21.61 21.16
N ALA A 43 -10.99 -21.89 21.28
CA ALA A 43 -9.97 -20.85 21.45
C ALA A 43 -9.91 -19.94 20.21
N VAL A 44 -9.97 -20.50 19.00
CA VAL A 44 -10.06 -19.73 17.75
C VAL A 44 -11.33 -18.87 17.72
N ALA A 45 -12.48 -19.41 18.14
CA ALA A 45 -13.72 -18.64 18.18
C ALA A 45 -13.66 -17.48 19.20
N ALA A 46 -13.00 -17.68 20.34
CA ALA A 46 -12.88 -16.66 21.39
C ALA A 46 -11.85 -15.57 21.07
N HIS A 47 -10.74 -15.93 20.40
CA HIS A 47 -9.59 -15.04 20.19
C HIS A 47 -9.38 -14.64 18.72
N GLY A 48 -10.21 -15.15 17.80
CA GLY A 48 -10.12 -14.93 16.36
C GLY A 48 -9.01 -15.73 15.66
N ALA A 49 -7.88 -15.95 16.32
CA ALA A 49 -6.76 -16.76 15.82
C ALA A 49 -5.93 -17.39 16.96
N VAL A 50 -5.20 -18.45 16.64
CA VAL A 50 -4.30 -19.18 17.53
C VAL A 50 -3.01 -19.51 16.77
N LEU A 51 -1.85 -19.32 17.41
CA LEU A 51 -0.57 -19.74 16.87
C LEU A 51 -0.37 -21.24 17.08
N ILE A 52 0.01 -21.96 16.03
CA ILE A 52 0.35 -23.38 16.08
C ILE A 52 1.87 -23.53 16.05
N THR A 53 2.42 -24.19 17.07
CA THR A 53 3.86 -24.47 17.15
C THR A 53 4.21 -25.92 16.82
N LYS A 54 5.38 -26.12 16.23
CA LYS A 54 6.00 -27.43 16.03
C LYS A 54 7.40 -27.40 16.64
N HIS A 55 7.67 -28.29 17.59
CA HIS A 55 8.91 -28.28 18.37
C HIS A 55 9.19 -26.89 18.98
N ASP A 56 8.16 -26.30 19.59
CA ASP A 56 8.16 -24.96 20.18
C ASP A 56 8.47 -23.79 19.24
N GLN A 57 8.50 -24.05 17.93
CA GLN A 57 8.67 -23.01 16.92
C GLN A 57 7.33 -22.68 16.24
N PRO A 58 7.01 -21.39 16.04
CA PRO A 58 5.87 -20.97 15.21
C PRO A 58 5.87 -21.67 13.86
N ALA A 59 4.76 -22.32 13.49
CA ALA A 59 4.66 -23.05 12.23
C ALA A 59 3.47 -22.56 11.38
N PHE A 60 2.31 -22.36 12.00
CA PHE A 60 1.08 -21.93 11.31
C PHE A 60 0.23 -21.06 12.22
N VAL A 61 -0.72 -20.33 11.65
CA VAL A 61 -1.80 -19.67 12.39
C VAL A 61 -3.12 -20.32 11.99
N LEU A 62 -3.90 -20.76 12.97
CA LEU A 62 -5.27 -21.21 12.76
C LEU A 62 -6.22 -20.08 13.11
N MET A 63 -7.13 -19.73 12.20
CA MET A 63 -8.11 -18.65 12.38
C MET A 63 -9.47 -19.06 11.85
N SER A 64 -10.52 -18.35 12.26
CA SER A 64 -11.85 -18.58 11.71
C SER A 64 -11.91 -18.19 10.23
N VAL A 65 -12.82 -18.82 9.48
CA VAL A 65 -13.05 -18.48 8.06
C VAL A 65 -13.52 -17.04 7.92
N GLU A 66 -14.34 -16.56 8.86
CA GLU A 66 -14.80 -15.16 8.89
C GLU A 66 -13.61 -14.20 9.03
N ARG A 67 -12.71 -14.46 9.99
CA ARG A 67 -11.51 -13.63 10.19
C ARG A 67 -10.61 -13.63 8.96
N TYR A 68 -10.43 -14.78 8.32
CA TYR A 68 -9.70 -14.87 7.06
C TYR A 68 -10.32 -14.00 5.95
N ARG A 69 -11.65 -14.01 5.82
CA ARG A 69 -12.38 -13.19 4.83
C ARG A 69 -12.29 -11.69 5.13
N GLU A 70 -12.26 -11.29 6.39
CA GLU A 70 -12.01 -9.89 6.77
C GLU A 70 -10.61 -9.45 6.35
N LEU A 71 -9.59 -10.28 6.60
CA LEU A 71 -8.21 -9.99 6.18
C LEU A 71 -8.09 -9.90 4.66
N GLN A 72 -8.76 -10.78 3.92
CA GLN A 72 -8.79 -10.69 2.45
C GLN A 72 -9.42 -9.38 1.97
N ARG A 73 -10.56 -8.98 2.54
CA ARG A 73 -11.22 -7.71 2.17
C ARG A 73 -10.38 -6.49 2.53
N ALA A 74 -9.72 -6.50 3.70
CA ALA A 74 -8.84 -5.42 4.11
C ALA A 74 -7.57 -5.32 3.26
N ALA A 75 -7.13 -6.44 2.68
CA ALA A 75 -6.00 -6.48 1.75
C ALA A 75 -6.37 -6.10 0.30
N GLU A 76 -7.68 -5.98 -0.01
CA GLU A 76 -8.13 -5.60 -1.34
C GLU A 76 -7.69 -4.14 -1.62
N PRO A 77 -6.99 -3.89 -2.74
CA PRO A 77 -6.57 -2.53 -3.10
C PRO A 77 -7.79 -1.61 -3.19
N ASP A 78 -7.69 -0.40 -2.64
CA ASP A 78 -8.72 0.62 -2.85
C ASP A 78 -8.66 1.13 -4.30
N LEU A 79 -9.38 0.44 -5.18
CA LEU A 79 -9.49 0.78 -6.59
C LEU A 79 -10.19 2.12 -6.79
N GLY A 80 -11.02 2.57 -5.83
CA GLY A 80 -11.67 3.87 -5.87
C GLY A 80 -10.66 5.01 -5.68
N ALA A 81 -9.77 4.89 -4.69
CA ALA A 81 -8.66 5.83 -4.51
C ALA A 81 -7.73 5.85 -5.72
N LEU A 82 -7.38 4.68 -6.27
CA LEU A 82 -6.52 4.59 -7.46
C LEU A 82 -7.17 5.21 -8.71
N GLY A 83 -8.49 5.01 -8.88
CA GLY A 83 -9.26 5.65 -9.95
C GLY A 83 -9.26 7.17 -9.80
N GLY A 84 -9.48 7.68 -8.59
CA GLY A 84 -9.42 9.13 -8.31
C GLY A 84 -8.05 9.74 -8.59
N GLU A 85 -6.95 9.05 -8.26
CA GLU A 85 -5.59 9.49 -8.60
C GLU A 85 -5.35 9.55 -10.10
N PHE A 86 -5.85 8.54 -10.83
CA PHE A 86 -5.79 8.51 -12.29
C PHE A 86 -6.57 9.68 -12.90
N ASP A 87 -7.81 9.91 -12.46
CA ASP A 87 -8.63 11.02 -12.95
C ASP A 87 -8.00 12.38 -12.65
N ALA A 88 -7.43 12.56 -11.46
CA ALA A 88 -6.71 13.77 -11.10
C ALA A 88 -5.45 13.99 -11.95
N MET A 89 -4.74 12.92 -12.32
CA MET A 89 -3.61 13.00 -13.25
C MET A 89 -4.10 13.35 -14.66
N LEU A 90 -5.18 12.73 -15.11
CA LEU A 90 -5.76 12.94 -16.43
C LEU A 90 -6.27 14.38 -16.58
N ALA A 91 -6.97 14.93 -15.59
CA ALA A 91 -7.43 16.31 -15.59
C ALA A 91 -6.28 17.32 -15.68
N ARG A 92 -5.15 17.05 -15.01
CA ARG A 92 -3.94 17.88 -15.11
C ARG A 92 -3.34 17.88 -16.51
N MET A 93 -3.36 16.75 -17.20
CA MET A 93 -2.88 16.64 -18.59
C MET A 93 -3.84 17.30 -19.58
N GLN A 94 -5.15 17.13 -19.39
CA GLN A 94 -6.18 17.70 -20.26
C GLN A 94 -6.22 19.22 -20.19
N GLY A 95 -6.03 19.82 -19.00
CA GLY A 95 -5.97 21.28 -18.84
C GLY A 95 -4.81 21.97 -19.58
N GLN A 96 -3.85 21.21 -20.11
CA GLN A 96 -2.74 21.71 -20.90
C GLN A 96 -2.87 21.40 -22.41
N GLY A 97 -3.91 20.66 -22.81
CA GLY A 97 -4.09 20.20 -24.19
C GLY A 97 -4.28 21.36 -25.18
N ASP A 98 -5.16 22.30 -24.86
CA ASP A 98 -5.41 23.48 -25.71
C ASP A 98 -4.20 24.40 -25.76
N ALA A 99 -3.54 24.62 -24.62
CA ALA A 99 -2.31 25.42 -24.55
C ALA A 99 -1.16 24.78 -25.35
N LEU A 100 -1.10 23.45 -25.41
CA LEU A 100 -0.12 22.73 -26.22
C LEU A 100 -0.45 22.84 -27.72
N ALA A 101 -1.72 22.69 -28.09
CA ALA A 101 -2.17 22.86 -29.47
C ALA A 101 -1.92 24.29 -29.98
N GLU A 102 -2.20 25.30 -29.17
CA GLU A 102 -1.89 26.70 -29.46
C GLU A 102 -0.38 26.94 -29.61
N ALA A 103 0.44 26.34 -28.74
CA ALA A 103 1.89 26.45 -28.84
C ALA A 103 2.44 25.85 -30.15
N PHE A 104 1.85 24.76 -30.65
CA PHE A 104 2.19 24.18 -31.96
C PHE A 104 1.69 25.01 -33.15
N ALA A 105 0.62 25.79 -32.97
CA ALA A 105 0.07 26.67 -34.01
C ALA A 105 0.76 28.05 -34.09
N MET A 106 1.61 28.41 -33.12
CA MET A 106 2.33 29.69 -33.09
C MET A 106 3.43 29.77 -34.16
N ALA A 107 3.66 30.99 -34.67
CA ALA A 107 4.81 31.27 -35.52
C ALA A 107 6.14 31.05 -34.76
N PRO A 108 7.21 30.56 -35.41
CA PRO A 108 8.48 30.23 -34.76
C PRO A 108 9.08 31.35 -33.90
N GLU A 109 8.94 32.61 -34.33
CA GLU A 109 9.44 33.79 -33.64
C GLU A 109 8.71 34.02 -32.31
N ALA A 110 7.41 33.74 -32.29
CA ALA A 110 6.56 33.89 -31.13
C ALA A 110 6.84 32.78 -30.09
N ILE A 111 7.14 31.56 -30.54
CA ILE A 111 7.60 30.46 -29.69
C ILE A 111 8.96 30.82 -29.06
N GLY A 112 9.89 31.36 -29.86
CA GLY A 112 11.20 31.81 -29.38
C GLY A 112 11.11 32.89 -28.30
N ALA A 113 10.23 33.88 -28.49
CA ALA A 113 10.01 34.94 -27.49
C ALA A 113 9.41 34.39 -26.18
N ALA A 114 8.47 33.44 -26.27
CA ALA A 114 7.88 32.79 -25.10
C ALA A 114 8.92 31.97 -24.30
N ALA A 115 9.80 31.24 -24.98
CA ALA A 115 10.87 30.47 -24.36
C ALA A 115 11.87 31.37 -23.59
N VAL A 116 12.30 32.49 -24.19
CA VAL A 116 13.19 33.46 -23.54
C VAL A 116 12.53 34.08 -22.30
N LYS A 117 11.23 34.37 -22.37
CA LYS A 117 10.46 34.91 -21.24
C LYS A 117 10.35 33.90 -20.09
N ALA A 118 10.09 32.63 -20.38
CA ALA A 118 9.98 31.55 -19.38
C ALA A 118 11.32 31.21 -18.71
N ALA A 119 12.44 31.29 -19.45
CA ALA A 119 13.77 31.03 -18.92
C ALA A 119 14.32 32.16 -18.02
N LYS A 120 13.67 33.34 -18.00
CA LYS A 120 14.14 34.47 -17.20
C LYS A 120 13.82 34.24 -15.72
N PRO A 121 14.83 34.26 -14.81
CA PRO A 121 14.59 33.98 -13.41
C PRO A 121 13.65 35.02 -12.80
N SER A 122 12.56 34.56 -12.20
CA SER A 122 11.66 35.41 -11.43
C SER A 122 12.43 35.95 -10.22
N ARG A 123 12.65 37.26 -10.18
CA ARG A 123 13.14 37.93 -8.97
C ARG A 123 12.05 37.79 -7.91
N ARG A 124 12.20 36.81 -7.01
CA ARG A 124 11.44 36.73 -5.75
C ARG A 124 11.61 38.07 -5.04
N LYS A 125 10.55 38.87 -4.99
CA LYS A 125 10.48 40.05 -4.14
C LYS A 125 10.21 39.53 -2.74
N THR A 126 11.26 39.43 -1.93
CA THR A 126 11.16 39.25 -0.48
C THR A 126 10.55 40.54 0.08
N ALA A 127 9.37 40.45 0.66
CA ALA A 127 8.78 41.44 1.55
C ALA A 127 7.99 40.67 2.60
#